data_AF-A0A2E6MRH6-F1
#
_entry.id   AF-A0A2E6MRH6-F1
#
_cell.length_a   1.000
_cell.length_b   1.000
_cell.length_c   1.000
_cell.angle_alpha   90.00
_cell.angle_beta   90.00
_cell.angle_gamma   90.00
#
_symmetry.space_group_name_H-M   'P 1'
#
loop_
_entity.id
_entity.type
_entity.pdbx_description
1 polymer ?
#
loop_
_entity_poly.entity_id
_entity_poly.type
_entity_poly.pdbx_seq_one_letter_code
_entity_poly.pdbx_strand_id
1 'polypeptide(L)'
;MQTNKPINTTPLQLFIEQVKGADISNQQEIRMPLQQAKQLAFTVGEIEARLHGTLEQFVSNTVGKIESTPVEVSMDGGGFKEE
;
A
#
# COMPACT_ATOMS: atom_id res chain seq x y z
N MET A 1 -4.70 -16.71 1.70
CA MET A 1 -3.51 -17.18 0.95
C MET A 1 -2.61 -15.98 0.69
N GLN A 2 -1.67 -15.69 1.58
CA GLN A 2 -0.67 -14.65 1.30
C GLN A 2 0.44 -15.28 0.46
N THR A 3 0.28 -15.24 -0.86
CA THR A 3 1.36 -15.61 -1.77
C THR A 3 2.39 -14.48 -1.76
N ASN A 4 3.40 -14.63 -0.90
CA ASN A 4 4.55 -13.74 -0.67
C ASN A 4 5.52 -13.63 -1.88
N LYS A 5 5.04 -13.86 -3.11
CA LYS A 5 5.86 -13.68 -4.31
C LYS A 5 5.97 -12.18 -4.61
N PRO A 6 7.17 -11.65 -4.89
CA PRO A 6 7.30 -10.28 -5.40
C PRO A 6 6.46 -10.10 -6.66
N ILE A 7 5.66 -9.01 -6.72
CA ILE A 7 4.90 -8.67 -7.92
C ILE A 7 5.89 -8.24 -8.99
N ASN A 8 5.72 -8.75 -10.21
CA ASN A 8 6.48 -8.27 -11.35
C ASN A 8 5.92 -6.91 -11.79
N THR A 9 6.64 -5.83 -11.50
CA THR A 9 6.24 -4.46 -11.83
C THR A 9 6.83 -3.96 -13.15
N THR A 10 7.61 -4.78 -13.88
CA THR A 10 8.23 -4.38 -15.15
C THR A 10 7.21 -3.85 -16.18
N PRO A 11 6.03 -4.46 -16.38
CA PRO A 11 5.05 -3.94 -17.35
C PRO A 11 4.59 -2.51 -17.02
N LEU A 12 4.42 -2.20 -15.73
CA LEU A 12 4.07 -0.85 -15.27
C LEU A 12 5.21 0.15 -15.51
N GLN A 13 6.45 -0.24 -15.24
CA GLN A 13 7.62 0.60 -15.49
C GLN A 13 7.75 0.94 -16.98
N LEU A 14 7.61 -0.04 -17.86
CA LEU A 14 7.66 0.16 -19.30
C LEU A 14 6.54 1.10 -19.79
N PHE A 15 5.34 0.96 -19.25
CA PHE A 15 4.23 1.86 -19.57
C PHE A 15 4.50 3.29 -19.11
N ILE A 16 5.07 3.50 -17.92
CA ILE A 16 5.43 4.83 -17.42
C ILE A 16 6.45 5.51 -18.35
N GLU A 17 7.48 4.79 -18.80
CA GLU A 17 8.45 5.34 -19.75
C GLU A 17 7.81 5.66 -21.11
N GLN A 18 6.85 4.84 -21.57
CA GLN A 18 6.07 5.13 -22.77
C GLN A 18 5.21 6.40 -22.63
N VAL A 19 4.58 6.60 -21.46
CA VAL A 19 3.81 7.82 -21.15
C VAL A 19 4.71 9.04 -21.11
N LYS A 20 5.90 8.96 -20.49
CA LYS A 20 6.88 10.06 -20.48
C LYS A 20 7.32 10.44 -21.89
N GLY A 21 7.60 9.46 -22.75
CA GLY A 21 7.98 9.71 -24.14
C GLY A 21 6.84 10.37 -24.94
N ALA A 22 5.61 9.93 -24.73
CA ALA A 22 4.42 10.51 -25.36
C ALA A 22 4.19 11.96 -24.89
N ASP A 23 4.37 12.23 -23.61
CA ASP A 23 4.24 13.57 -23.01
C ASP A 23 5.27 14.56 -23.57
N ILE A 24 6.56 14.18 -23.59
CA ILE A 24 7.64 15.01 -24.17
C ILE A 24 7.36 15.37 -25.63
N SER A 25 6.76 14.46 -26.38
CA SER A 25 6.45 14.65 -27.80
C SER A 25 5.05 15.20 -28.06
N ASN A 26 4.27 15.53 -27.02
CA ASN A 26 2.89 16.01 -27.11
C ASN A 26 1.98 15.08 -27.95
N GLN A 27 2.19 13.76 -27.85
CA GLN A 27 1.35 12.79 -28.53
C GLN A 27 -0.05 12.73 -27.89
N GLN A 28 -1.08 12.66 -28.73
CA GLN A 28 -2.47 12.61 -28.28
C GLN A 28 -2.92 11.22 -27.82
N GLU A 29 -2.27 10.15 -28.30
CA GLU A 29 -2.63 8.77 -27.98
C GLU A 29 -1.41 7.87 -27.83
N ILE A 30 -1.52 6.87 -26.95
CA ILE A 30 -0.56 5.78 -26.82
C ILE A 30 -1.20 4.52 -27.39
N ARG A 31 -0.71 4.07 -28.54
CA ARG A 31 -1.15 2.82 -29.16
C ARG A 31 -0.21 1.69 -28.77
N MET A 32 -0.76 0.60 -28.24
CA MET A 32 0.01 -0.60 -27.90
C MET A 32 -0.73 -1.89 -28.26
N PRO A 33 -0.01 -3.00 -28.48
CA PRO A 33 -0.64 -4.30 -28.71
C PRO A 33 -1.46 -4.76 -27.51
N LEU A 34 -2.58 -5.44 -27.78
CA LEU A 34 -3.48 -5.95 -26.73
C LEU A 34 -2.76 -6.87 -25.72
N GLN A 35 -1.76 -7.62 -26.17
CA GLN A 35 -0.99 -8.49 -25.27
C GLN A 35 -0.21 -7.69 -24.21
N GLN A 36 0.38 -6.55 -24.60
CA GLN A 36 1.08 -5.65 -23.68
C GLN A 36 0.08 -4.97 -22.73
N ALA A 37 -1.07 -4.54 -23.25
CA ALA A 37 -2.14 -3.95 -22.44
C ALA A 37 -2.67 -4.93 -21.38
N LYS A 38 -2.86 -6.21 -21.73
CA LYS A 38 -3.28 -7.25 -20.77
C LYS A 38 -2.25 -7.47 -19.66
N GLN A 39 -0.97 -7.51 -20.01
CA GLN A 39 0.10 -7.65 -19.02
C GLN A 39 0.12 -6.46 -18.06
N LEU A 40 -0.01 -5.24 -18.57
CA LEU A 40 -0.13 -4.03 -17.75
C LEU A 40 -1.34 -4.11 -16.81
N ALA A 41 -2.52 -4.47 -17.34
CA ALA A 41 -3.75 -4.57 -16.55
C ALA A 41 -3.63 -5.59 -15.41
N PHE A 42 -3.03 -6.76 -15.66
CA PHE A 42 -2.80 -7.76 -14.62
C PHE A 42 -1.82 -7.28 -13.56
N THR A 43 -0.72 -6.64 -13.95
CA THR A 43 0.23 -6.06 -12.98
C THR A 43 -0.43 -5.00 -12.11
N VAL A 44 -1.25 -4.11 -12.69
CA VAL A 44 -1.98 -3.08 -11.92
C VAL A 44 -2.97 -3.73 -10.95
N GLY A 45 -3.77 -4.69 -11.42
CA GLY A 45 -4.73 -5.40 -10.57
C GLY A 45 -4.07 -6.16 -9.42
N GLU A 46 -2.91 -6.79 -9.66
CA GLU A 46 -2.13 -7.45 -8.59
C GLU A 46 -1.62 -6.45 -7.54
N ILE A 47 -1.15 -5.28 -7.97
CA ILE A 47 -0.69 -4.21 -7.06
C ILE A 47 -1.85 -3.69 -6.23
N GLU A 48 -2.99 -3.39 -6.85
CA GLU A 48 -4.18 -2.87 -6.16
C GLU A 48 -4.75 -3.88 -5.16
N ALA A 49 -4.86 -5.15 -5.56
CA ALA A 49 -5.32 -6.21 -4.65
C ALA A 49 -4.39 -6.35 -3.43
N ARG A 50 -3.07 -6.26 -3.64
CA ARG A 50 -2.11 -6.31 -2.53
C ARG A 50 -2.19 -5.06 -1.66
N LEU A 51 -2.31 -3.88 -2.26
CA LEU A 51 -2.46 -2.61 -1.54
C LEU A 51 -3.71 -2.65 -0.66
N HIS A 52 -4.84 -3.08 -1.21
CA HIS A 52 -6.09 -3.20 -0.47
C HIS A 52 -5.96 -4.19 0.70
N GLY A 53 -5.43 -5.38 0.46
CA GLY A 53 -5.20 -6.36 1.53
C GLY A 53 -4.20 -5.88 2.60
N THR A 54 -3.24 -5.03 2.22
CA THR A 54 -2.31 -4.42 3.17
C THR A 54 -3.00 -3.35 4.01
N LEU A 55 -3.88 -2.55 3.41
CA LEU A 55 -4.69 -1.55 4.13
C LEU A 55 -5.68 -2.22 5.09
N GLU A 56 -6.35 -3.29 4.67
CA GLU A 56 -7.24 -4.08 5.53
C GLU A 56 -6.49 -4.64 6.76
N GLN A 57 -5.29 -5.18 6.55
CA GLN A 57 -4.43 -5.65 7.64
C GLN A 57 -3.99 -4.49 8.55
N PHE A 58 -3.59 -3.36 7.97
CA PHE A 58 -3.20 -2.18 8.74
C PHE A 58 -4.33 -1.67 9.63
N VAL A 59 -5.54 -1.55 9.09
CA VAL A 59 -6.74 -1.14 9.84
C VAL A 59 -7.05 -2.15 10.94
N SER A 60 -7.08 -3.45 10.61
CA SER A 60 -7.36 -4.53 11.58
C SER A 60 -6.36 -4.51 12.74
N ASN A 61 -5.07 -4.36 12.42
CA ASN A 61 -4.00 -4.30 13.41
C ASN A 61 -4.04 -3.02 14.25
N THR A 62 -4.54 -1.91 13.70
CA THR A 62 -4.61 -0.62 14.41
C THR A 62 -5.81 -0.60 15.35
N VAL A 63 -6.99 -1.05 14.88
CA VAL A 63 -8.20 -1.16 15.71
C VAL A 63 -8.00 -2.18 16.83
N GLY A 64 -7.45 -3.37 16.52
CA GLY A 64 -7.17 -4.38 17.53
C GLY A 64 -6.18 -3.92 18.60
N LYS A 65 -5.23 -3.03 18.25
CA LYS A 65 -4.28 -2.46 19.22
C LYS A 65 -4.95 -1.46 20.18
N ILE A 66 -5.89 -0.64 19.70
CA ILE A 66 -6.62 0.35 20.50
C ILE A 66 -7.45 -0.35 21.59
N GLU A 67 -8.07 -1.49 21.28
CA GLU A 67 -8.84 -2.27 22.26
C GLU A 67 -7.96 -2.98 23.31
N SER A 68 -6.70 -3.27 22.97
CA SER A 68 -5.78 -4.04 23.81
C SER A 68 -4.81 -3.21 24.66
N THR A 69 -4.76 -1.88 24.50
CA THR A 69 -3.89 -1.02 25.33
C THR A 69 -4.49 -0.82 26.72
N PRO A 70 -3.91 -1.38 27.81
CA PRO A 70 -4.32 -1.05 29.16
C PRO A 70 -3.96 0.41 29.41
N VAL A 71 -4.91 1.20 29.92
CA VAL A 71 -4.61 2.56 30.39
C VAL A 71 -3.79 2.42 31.68
N GLU A 72 -2.46 2.58 31.60
CA GLU A 72 -1.61 2.71 32.79
C GLU A 72 -1.89 4.05 33.46
N VAL A 73 -2.71 4.03 34.52
CA VAL A 73 -2.90 5.17 35.40
C VAL A 73 -1.82 5.10 36.48
N SER A 74 -0.72 5.83 36.30
CA SER A 74 0.27 6.04 37.35
C SER A 74 -0.30 7.02 38.38
N MET A 75 -0.91 6.52 39.44
CA MET A 75 -1.31 7.32 40.60
C MET A 75 -0.05 7.59 41.46
N ASP A 76 0.41 8.83 41.46
CA ASP A 76 1.40 9.33 42.44
C ASP A 76 0.73 9.39 43.81
N GLY A 77 0.95 8.34 44.61
CA GLY A 77 0.47 8.23 45.98
C GLY A 77 1.24 9.20 46.86
N GLY A 78 0.80 10.47 46.88
CA GLY A 78 1.42 11.56 47.63
C GLY A 78 1.89 11.14 49.02
N GLY A 79 3.20 11.18 49.21
CA GLY A 79 3.85 10.87 50.49
C GLY A 79 3.59 11.96 51.51
N PHE A 80 2.62 11.74 52.39
CA PHE A 80 2.54 12.47 53.66
C PHE A 80 3.70 11.98 54.54
N LYS A 81 4.74 12.81 54.68
CA LYS A 81 5.70 12.66 55.77
C LYS A 81 5.01 13.14 57.06
N GLU A 82 4.66 12.20 57.92
CA GLU A 82 4.39 12.51 59.33
C GLU A 82 5.69 12.96 60.02
N GLU A 83 5.53 13.95 60.90
CA GLU A 83 6.57 14.71 61.63
C GLU A 83 7.51 13.85 62.49
#